data_AF-A0A662Y4B2-F1
#
_entry.id   AF-A0A662Y4B2-F1
#
_cell.length_a   1.000
_cell.length_b   1.000
_cell.length_c   1.000
_cell.angle_alpha   90.00
_cell.angle_beta   90.00
_cell.angle_gamma   90.00
#
_symmetry.space_group_name_H-M   'P 1'
#
loop_
_entity.id
_entity.type
_entity.pdbx_description
1 polymer ?
#
loop_
_entity_poly.entity_id
_entity_poly.type
_entity_poly.pdbx_seq_one_letter_code
_entity_poly.pdbx_strand_id
1 'polypeptide(L)'
;MSGRDSNLSASLTLGLGLLAATMTLVTAGSVGLVGFMLGKQLGAAAEPSPAEKRQHEHATVEQERRHRLRIPSGTASEDVKITDKKAIMDVRISGIRPLIPPAILLEEIPLTTKIVQTINRGRQGVANILRRLDDRLVVIVGPCSIHDVDAAMDYAKRLLELKKELNKDLLIVMRVYFEKPRTTVGWKGLINDPDLDGSFNINKGLRVARELLAAINELGLPVRSLQTLPLAVG
;
A
#
# COMPACT_ATOMS: atom_id res chain seq x y z
N MET A 1 -0.14 -61.88 -46.72
CA MET A 1 -1.39 -61.58 -47.45
C MET A 1 -2.29 -60.75 -46.55
N SER A 2 -2.96 -59.74 -47.12
CA SER A 2 -3.88 -58.74 -46.52
C SER A 2 -3.19 -57.64 -45.68
N GLY A 3 -3.21 -56.35 -45.99
CA GLY A 3 -3.96 -55.57 -46.98
C GLY A 3 -5.15 -54.82 -46.36
N ARG A 4 -5.05 -53.46 -46.33
CA ARG A 4 -6.10 -52.39 -46.33
C ARG A 4 -7.20 -52.49 -45.24
N ASP A 5 -7.39 -51.53 -44.33
CA ASP A 5 -8.15 -50.28 -44.55
C ASP A 5 -8.04 -49.35 -43.33
N SER A 6 -7.64 -48.08 -43.51
CA SER A 6 -7.74 -47.06 -42.44
C SER A 6 -8.05 -45.63 -42.93
N ASN A 7 -8.35 -45.44 -44.22
CA ASN A 7 -8.50 -44.10 -44.82
C ASN A 7 -9.95 -43.60 -44.99
N LEU A 8 -10.99 -44.30 -44.52
CA LEU A 8 -12.37 -43.84 -44.70
C LEU A 8 -12.95 -42.99 -43.55
N SER A 9 -12.33 -42.97 -42.37
CA SER A 9 -12.88 -42.23 -41.20
C SER A 9 -12.49 -40.74 -41.17
N ALA A 10 -11.33 -40.38 -41.72
CA ALA A 10 -10.77 -39.04 -41.59
C ALA A 10 -11.39 -37.98 -42.53
N SER A 11 -12.09 -38.39 -43.60
CA SER A 11 -12.64 -37.46 -44.59
C SER A 11 -14.09 -37.01 -44.31
N LEU A 12 -14.84 -37.73 -43.47
CA LEU A 12 -16.22 -37.35 -43.12
C LEU A 12 -16.31 -36.31 -42.00
N THR A 13 -15.33 -36.27 -41.09
CA THR A 13 -15.34 -35.35 -39.94
C THR A 13 -14.95 -33.91 -40.30
N LEU A 14 -14.16 -33.70 -41.36
CA LEU A 14 -13.84 -32.35 -41.84
C LEU A 14 -14.97 -31.70 -42.66
N GLY A 15 -15.84 -32.49 -43.31
CA GLY A 15 -16.94 -31.97 -44.14
C GLY A 15 -18.11 -31.40 -43.34
N LEU A 16 -18.42 -31.97 -42.17
CA LEU A 16 -19.54 -31.52 -41.33
C LEU A 16 -19.25 -30.20 -40.59
N GLY A 17 -17.98 -29.90 -40.28
CA GLY A 17 -17.59 -28.68 -39.56
C GLY A 17 -17.73 -27.40 -40.39
N LEU A 18 -17.54 -27.48 -41.71
CA LEU A 18 -17.57 -26.30 -42.58
C LEU A 18 -19.00 -25.82 -42.89
N LEU A 19 -19.99 -26.73 -42.93
CA LEU A 19 -21.40 -26.40 -43.14
C LEU A 19 -22.07 -25.77 -41.91
N ALA A 20 -21.66 -26.15 -40.69
CA ALA A 20 -22.19 -25.59 -39.46
C ALA A 20 -21.76 -24.11 -39.25
N ALA A 21 -20.55 -23.74 -39.68
CA ALA A 21 -20.02 -22.39 -39.52
C ALA A 21 -20.67 -21.35 -40.47
N THR A 22 -21.14 -21.77 -41.65
CA THR A 22 -21.80 -20.86 -42.60
C THR A 22 -23.25 -20.55 -42.22
N MET A 23 -23.92 -21.45 -41.47
CA MET A 23 -25.35 -21.31 -41.14
C MET A 23 -25.62 -20.38 -39.94
N THR A 24 -24.62 -20.15 -39.08
CA THR A 24 -24.69 -19.21 -37.95
C THR A 24 -24.44 -17.74 -38.35
N LEU A 25 -23.68 -17.47 -39.43
CA LEU A 25 -23.46 -16.10 -39.89
C LEU A 25 -24.69 -15.49 -40.60
N VAL A 26 -25.52 -16.32 -41.25
CA VAL A 26 -26.69 -15.84 -42.02
C VAL A 26 -27.87 -15.44 -41.12
N THR A 27 -27.96 -16.00 -39.91
CA THR A 27 -29.03 -15.68 -38.94
C THR A 27 -28.74 -14.43 -38.09
N ALA A 28 -27.48 -14.03 -37.90
CA ALA A 28 -27.13 -12.81 -37.15
C ALA A 28 -27.39 -11.51 -37.94
N GLY A 29 -27.24 -11.54 -39.27
CA GLY A 29 -27.41 -10.35 -40.12
C GLY A 29 -28.87 -9.91 -40.32
N SER A 30 -29.83 -10.81 -40.17
CA SER A 30 -31.25 -10.55 -40.45
C SER A 30 -32.03 -9.96 -39.27
N VAL A 31 -31.63 -10.24 -38.03
CA VAL A 31 -32.32 -9.72 -36.82
C VAL A 31 -32.02 -8.23 -36.59
N GLY A 32 -30.81 -7.76 -36.92
CA GLY A 32 -30.42 -6.35 -36.74
C GLY A 32 -31.13 -5.37 -37.68
N LEU A 33 -31.47 -5.79 -38.90
CA LEU A 33 -32.11 -4.92 -39.89
C LEU A 33 -33.60 -4.70 -39.61
N VAL A 34 -34.27 -5.71 -39.05
CA VAL A 34 -35.70 -5.62 -38.68
C VAL A 34 -35.89 -4.70 -37.46
N GLY A 35 -34.98 -4.73 -36.48
CA GLY A 35 -35.02 -3.81 -35.33
C GLY A 35 -34.83 -2.34 -35.73
N PHE A 36 -33.99 -2.07 -36.72
CA PHE A 36 -33.74 -0.71 -37.22
C PHE A 36 -34.88 -0.17 -38.09
N MET A 37 -35.58 -1.03 -38.85
CA MET A 37 -36.73 -0.63 -39.66
C MET A 37 -38.01 -0.46 -38.84
N LEU A 38 -38.19 -1.20 -37.75
CA LEU A 38 -39.37 -1.06 -36.89
C LEU A 38 -39.29 0.13 -35.93
N GLY A 39 -38.09 0.59 -35.58
CA GLY A 39 -37.87 1.75 -34.71
C GLY A 39 -38.19 3.11 -35.35
N LYS A 40 -38.36 3.17 -36.68
CA LYS A 40 -38.54 4.43 -37.41
C LYS A 40 -40.00 4.83 -37.67
N GLN A 41 -40.99 4.07 -37.18
CA GLN A 41 -42.39 4.25 -37.58
C GLN A 41 -43.40 4.39 -36.43
N LEU A 42 -42.94 4.71 -35.22
CA LEU A 42 -43.82 5.00 -34.08
C LEU A 42 -43.45 6.35 -33.42
N GLY A 43 -44.34 7.34 -33.57
CA GLY A 43 -44.54 8.40 -32.59
C GLY A 43 -43.80 9.73 -32.82
N ALA A 44 -44.33 10.57 -33.71
CA ALA A 44 -44.13 12.02 -33.61
C ALA A 44 -44.99 12.55 -32.43
N ALA A 45 -44.39 12.64 -31.24
CA ALA A 45 -44.99 13.33 -30.09
C ALA A 45 -44.74 14.84 -30.22
N ALA A 46 -45.79 15.64 -30.05
CA ALA A 46 -45.73 17.10 -30.08
C ALA A 46 -44.78 17.65 -29.00
N GLU A 47 -43.92 18.59 -29.38
CA GLU A 47 -43.02 19.27 -28.44
C GLU A 47 -43.81 20.19 -27.48
N PRO A 48 -43.58 20.12 -26.16
CA PRO A 48 -44.25 20.97 -25.19
C PRO A 48 -43.77 22.43 -25.28
N SER A 49 -44.68 23.35 -24.96
CA SER A 49 -44.49 24.81 -25.08
C SER A 49 -43.33 25.32 -24.21
N PRO A 50 -42.60 26.39 -24.62
CA PRO A 50 -41.49 26.97 -23.84
C PRO A 50 -41.85 27.46 -22.43
N ALA A 51 -43.15 27.61 -22.12
CA ALA A 51 -43.64 27.95 -20.78
C ALA A 51 -43.72 26.71 -19.87
N GLU A 52 -44.12 25.56 -20.41
CA GLU A 52 -44.23 24.29 -19.68
C GLU A 52 -42.84 23.71 -19.38
N LYS A 53 -41.89 23.84 -20.33
CA LYS A 53 -40.48 23.46 -20.10
C LYS A 53 -39.86 24.25 -18.94
N ARG A 54 -40.15 25.55 -18.82
CA ARG A 54 -39.64 26.41 -17.74
C ARG A 54 -40.26 26.11 -16.37
N GLN A 55 -41.55 25.75 -16.33
CA GLN A 55 -42.21 25.34 -15.09
C GLN A 55 -41.74 23.96 -14.61
N HIS A 56 -41.53 23.01 -15.54
CA HIS A 56 -40.91 21.73 -15.21
C HIS A 56 -39.46 21.90 -14.75
N GLU A 57 -38.65 22.71 -15.42
CA GLU A 57 -37.26 22.96 -15.04
C GLU A 57 -37.15 23.61 -13.64
N HIS A 58 -37.98 24.60 -13.33
CA HIS A 58 -38.02 25.19 -11.98
C HIS A 58 -38.50 24.19 -10.90
N ALA A 59 -39.47 23.34 -11.21
CA ALA A 59 -39.93 22.28 -10.30
C ALA A 59 -38.86 21.21 -10.09
N THR A 60 -38.14 20.80 -11.16
CA THR A 60 -37.05 19.83 -11.11
C THR A 60 -35.84 20.38 -10.35
N VAL A 61 -35.49 21.66 -10.51
CA VAL A 61 -34.38 22.31 -9.81
C VAL A 61 -34.68 22.47 -8.30
N GLU A 62 -35.91 22.83 -7.92
CA GLU A 62 -36.31 22.89 -6.51
C GLU A 62 -36.38 21.47 -5.88
N GLN A 63 -36.81 20.47 -6.65
CA GLN A 63 -36.84 19.07 -6.23
C GLN A 63 -35.41 18.49 -6.10
N GLU A 64 -34.47 18.85 -6.98
CA GLU A 64 -33.04 18.52 -6.88
C GLU A 64 -32.36 19.24 -5.73
N ARG A 65 -32.73 20.50 -5.45
CA ARG A 65 -32.21 21.26 -4.30
C ARG A 65 -32.65 20.63 -2.98
N ARG A 66 -33.90 20.18 -2.89
CA ARG A 66 -34.43 19.39 -1.77
C ARG A 66 -33.77 18.01 -1.69
N HIS A 67 -33.41 17.40 -2.82
CA HIS A 67 -32.71 16.11 -2.86
C HIS A 67 -31.23 16.21 -2.48
N ARG A 68 -30.55 17.33 -2.78
CA ARG A 68 -29.15 17.58 -2.37
C ARG A 68 -29.00 18.02 -0.91
N LEU A 69 -30.02 18.68 -0.35
CA LEU A 69 -30.08 19.01 1.09
C LEU A 69 -30.57 17.84 1.95
N ARG A 70 -31.01 16.74 1.31
CA ARG A 70 -31.25 15.48 1.99
C ARG A 70 -29.89 14.86 2.29
N ILE A 71 -29.38 15.10 3.50
CA ILE A 71 -28.46 14.13 4.13
C ILE A 71 -29.16 12.77 3.95
N PRO A 72 -28.50 11.76 3.35
CA PRO A 72 -29.08 10.44 3.32
C PRO A 72 -29.23 10.02 4.77
N SER A 73 -30.44 10.14 5.31
CA SER A 73 -30.88 9.28 6.38
C SER A 73 -30.77 7.90 5.76
N GLY A 74 -29.63 7.25 5.99
CA GLY A 74 -29.57 5.80 5.91
C GLY A 74 -30.84 5.29 6.57
N THR A 75 -31.49 4.34 5.90
CA THR A 75 -32.60 3.57 6.42
C THR A 75 -32.54 3.55 7.94
N ALA A 76 -33.55 4.16 8.57
CA ALA A 76 -33.62 4.33 10.01
C ALA A 76 -33.12 3.04 10.65
N SER A 77 -31.97 3.20 11.29
CA SER A 77 -31.37 2.27 12.21
C SER A 77 -32.46 1.48 12.93
N GLU A 78 -32.32 0.14 12.96
CA GLU A 78 -32.73 -0.59 14.16
C GLU A 78 -32.37 0.29 15.35
N ASP A 79 -33.35 0.68 16.17
CA ASP A 79 -33.17 1.63 17.26
C ASP A 79 -31.85 1.32 17.98
N VAL A 80 -30.82 2.14 17.73
CA VAL A 80 -29.54 2.00 18.42
C VAL A 80 -29.92 2.28 19.86
N LYS A 81 -30.01 1.21 20.66
CA LYS A 81 -30.37 1.31 22.06
C LYS A 81 -29.44 2.38 22.65
N ILE A 82 -30.00 3.41 23.26
CA ILE A 82 -29.25 4.55 23.82
C ILE A 82 -28.15 4.08 24.79
N THR A 83 -28.29 2.86 25.31
CA THR A 83 -27.35 2.17 26.21
C THR A 83 -26.32 1.29 25.51
N ASP A 84 -26.30 1.19 24.17
CA ASP A 84 -25.36 0.34 23.45
C ASP A 84 -23.97 0.97 23.39
N LYS A 85 -23.11 0.49 24.27
CA LYS A 85 -21.71 0.90 24.36
C LYS A 85 -20.94 0.63 23.06
N LYS A 86 -21.34 -0.37 22.25
CA LYS A 86 -20.68 -0.68 20.97
C LYS A 86 -21.00 0.35 19.89
N ALA A 87 -22.09 1.11 20.01
CA ALA A 87 -22.45 2.17 19.08
C ALA A 87 -21.51 3.40 19.16
N ILE A 88 -20.73 3.51 20.24
CA ILE A 88 -19.76 4.60 20.43
C ILE A 88 -18.31 4.10 20.48
N MET A 89 -18.07 2.80 20.69
CA MET A 89 -16.72 2.22 20.76
C MET A 89 -16.30 1.65 19.41
N ASP A 90 -15.09 2.00 18.96
CA ASP A 90 -14.42 1.42 17.78
C ASP A 90 -15.19 1.51 16.45
N VAL A 91 -16.14 2.46 16.35
CA VAL A 91 -17.05 2.67 15.21
C VAL A 91 -16.35 2.78 13.85
N ARG A 92 -15.10 3.26 13.82
CA ARG A 92 -14.28 3.42 12.60
C ARG A 92 -13.00 2.58 12.62
N ILE A 93 -12.95 1.53 13.43
CA ILE A 93 -11.80 0.63 13.53
C ILE A 93 -12.09 -0.61 12.69
N SER A 94 -11.32 -0.80 11.62
CA SER A 94 -11.43 -2.00 10.78
C SER A 94 -10.89 -3.26 11.46
N GLY A 95 -10.02 -3.10 12.46
CA GLY A 95 -9.49 -4.20 13.27
C GLY A 95 -8.38 -3.72 14.22
N ILE A 96 -8.21 -4.45 15.31
CA ILE A 96 -7.14 -4.24 16.29
C ILE A 96 -6.29 -5.51 16.28
N ARG A 97 -4.99 -5.35 16.02
CA ARG A 97 -4.02 -6.44 16.11
C ARG A 97 -3.03 -6.13 17.23
N PRO A 98 -2.77 -7.07 18.16
CA PRO A 98 -1.79 -6.87 19.20
C PRO A 98 -0.38 -6.75 18.59
N LEU A 99 0.41 -5.82 19.14
CA LEU A 99 1.82 -5.67 18.80
C LEU A 99 2.67 -6.54 19.71
N ILE A 100 3.78 -7.03 19.18
CA ILE A 100 4.80 -7.72 19.96
C ILE A 100 5.35 -6.79 21.07
N PRO A 101 5.37 -7.22 22.34
CA PRO A 101 5.98 -6.44 23.41
C PRO A 101 7.48 -6.20 23.16
N PRO A 102 8.02 -5.01 23.50
CA PRO A 102 9.45 -4.73 23.34
C PRO A 102 10.36 -5.73 24.05
N ALA A 103 9.96 -6.24 25.22
CA ALA A 103 10.73 -7.24 25.97
C ALA A 103 11.03 -8.50 25.14
N ILE A 104 10.06 -8.97 24.34
CA ILE A 104 10.27 -10.15 23.47
C ILE A 104 11.32 -9.84 22.40
N LEU A 105 11.27 -8.66 21.79
CA LEU A 105 12.27 -8.24 20.80
C LEU A 105 13.67 -8.10 21.42
N LEU A 106 13.76 -7.61 22.67
CA LEU A 106 15.03 -7.52 23.41
C LEU A 106 15.62 -8.90 23.71
N GLU A 107 14.77 -9.88 24.03
CA GLU A 107 15.18 -11.27 24.28
C GLU A 107 15.60 -12.00 23.00
N GLU A 108 14.82 -11.87 21.92
CA GLU A 108 15.08 -12.53 20.64
C GLU A 108 16.33 -11.96 19.94
N ILE A 109 16.55 -10.65 20.06
CA ILE A 109 17.67 -9.95 19.42
C ILE A 109 18.43 -9.21 20.54
N PRO A 110 19.28 -9.92 21.30
CA PRO A 110 20.00 -9.35 22.42
C PRO A 110 21.11 -8.40 21.96
N LEU A 111 21.43 -7.42 22.80
CA LEU A 111 22.56 -6.54 22.56
C LEU A 111 23.86 -7.25 22.91
N THR A 112 24.79 -7.34 21.96
CA THR A 112 26.15 -7.78 22.24
C THR A 112 26.95 -6.68 22.93
N THR A 113 28.07 -7.05 23.55
CA THR A 113 29.03 -6.09 24.11
C THR A 113 29.52 -5.08 23.05
N LYS A 114 29.69 -5.53 21.80
CA LYS A 114 30.15 -4.67 20.70
C LYS A 114 29.11 -3.64 20.29
N ILE A 115 27.84 -4.03 20.24
CA ILE A 115 26.72 -3.10 20.00
C ILE A 115 26.69 -2.05 21.12
N VAL A 116 26.74 -2.47 22.38
CA VAL A 116 26.72 -1.55 23.53
C VAL A 116 27.88 -0.55 23.46
N GLN A 117 29.09 -1.02 23.18
CA GLN A 117 30.26 -0.15 23.01
C GLN A 117 30.09 0.83 21.86
N THR A 118 29.56 0.39 20.72
CA THR A 118 29.34 1.24 19.53
C THR A 118 28.33 2.34 19.84
N ILE A 119 27.22 2.00 20.47
CA ILE A 119 26.19 2.96 20.87
C ILE A 119 26.75 3.96 21.89
N ASN A 120 27.42 3.49 22.94
CA ASN A 120 27.97 4.35 23.98
C ASN A 120 29.05 5.29 23.45
N ARG A 121 29.98 4.79 22.63
CA ARG A 121 30.99 5.63 21.97
C ARG A 121 30.37 6.66 21.03
N GLY A 122 29.35 6.27 20.26
CA GLY A 122 28.60 7.20 19.40
C GLY A 122 27.94 8.32 20.20
N ARG A 123 27.20 7.97 21.26
CA ARG A 123 26.54 8.93 22.15
C ARG A 123 27.53 9.86 22.84
N GLN A 124 28.61 9.31 23.39
CA GLN A 124 29.65 10.08 24.06
C GLN A 124 30.38 11.01 23.07
N GLY A 125 30.70 10.52 21.86
CA GLY A 125 31.32 11.33 20.82
C GLY A 125 30.45 12.53 20.44
N VAL A 126 29.16 12.31 20.19
CA VAL A 126 28.21 13.41 19.90
C VAL A 126 28.14 14.38 21.09
N ALA A 127 28.06 13.88 22.32
CA ALA A 127 28.01 14.72 23.51
C ALA A 127 29.28 15.57 23.69
N ASN A 128 30.46 15.01 23.41
CA ASN A 128 31.73 15.72 23.49
C ASN A 128 31.80 16.84 22.45
N ILE A 129 31.39 16.57 21.21
CA ILE A 129 31.37 17.57 20.13
C ILE A 129 30.41 18.71 20.47
N LEU A 130 29.19 18.39 20.96
CA LEU A 130 28.22 19.41 21.38
C LEU A 130 28.73 20.26 22.56
N ARG A 131 29.57 19.69 23.42
CA ARG A 131 30.24 20.39 24.53
C ARG A 131 31.56 21.06 24.12
N ARG A 132 31.96 20.99 22.85
CA ARG A 132 33.24 21.51 22.32
C ARG A 132 34.48 20.92 22.99
N LEU A 133 34.38 19.68 23.49
CA LEU A 133 35.51 18.89 24.01
C LEU A 133 36.21 18.07 22.91
N ASP A 134 35.58 18.00 21.74
CA ASP A 134 36.03 17.32 20.52
C ASP A 134 35.66 18.26 19.37
N ASP A 135 36.62 18.57 18.51
CA ASP A 135 36.50 19.56 17.42
C ASP A 135 35.97 18.96 16.11
N ARG A 136 35.75 17.65 16.08
CA ARG A 136 35.20 16.95 14.92
C ARG A 136 33.77 17.38 14.59
N LEU A 137 33.40 17.22 13.32
CA LEU A 137 32.04 17.46 12.84
C LEU A 137 31.19 16.19 12.91
N VAL A 138 30.00 16.28 13.53
CA VAL A 138 29.01 15.19 13.45
C VAL A 138 28.34 15.18 12.08
N VAL A 139 28.41 14.04 11.38
CA VAL A 139 27.81 13.87 10.06
C VAL A 139 26.77 12.76 10.12
N ILE A 140 25.51 13.13 9.90
CA ILE A 140 24.39 12.17 9.80
C ILE A 140 24.07 11.96 8.33
N VAL A 141 24.41 10.79 7.80
CA VAL A 141 24.30 10.50 6.36
C VAL A 141 23.78 9.08 6.13
N GLY A 142 22.97 8.92 5.10
CA GLY A 142 22.38 7.63 4.74
C GLY A 142 21.16 7.77 3.84
N PRO A 143 20.54 6.65 3.46
CA PRO A 143 19.36 6.62 2.62
C PRO A 143 18.20 7.44 3.21
N CYS A 144 17.31 7.93 2.34
CA CYS A 144 16.17 8.74 2.78
C CYS A 144 15.18 7.94 3.64
N SER A 145 14.94 6.68 3.26
CA SER A 145 14.21 5.66 4.00
C SER A 145 14.71 4.28 3.58
N ILE A 146 14.81 3.34 4.51
CA ILE A 146 15.19 1.96 4.27
C ILE A 146 13.97 1.17 3.83
N HIS A 147 14.08 0.51 2.67
CA HIS A 147 13.08 -0.42 2.14
C HIS A 147 13.69 -1.80 1.82
N ASP A 148 15.02 -1.89 1.77
CA ASP A 148 15.78 -3.10 1.49
C ASP A 148 16.90 -3.21 2.54
N VAL A 149 16.92 -4.34 3.25
CA VAL A 149 17.86 -4.65 4.33
C VAL A 149 19.25 -4.92 3.78
N ASP A 150 19.36 -5.64 2.67
CA ASP A 150 20.64 -6.04 2.08
C ASP A 150 21.35 -4.81 1.50
N ALA A 151 20.60 -3.96 0.79
CA ALA A 151 21.13 -2.69 0.29
C ALA A 151 21.56 -1.76 1.44
N ALA A 152 20.81 -1.73 2.56
CA ALA A 152 21.20 -0.97 3.74
C ALA A 152 22.51 -1.48 4.36
N MET A 153 22.70 -2.80 4.42
CA MET A 153 23.92 -3.40 4.93
C MET A 153 25.12 -3.20 4.00
N ASP A 154 24.94 -3.25 2.68
CA ASP A 154 26.00 -2.90 1.72
C ASP A 154 26.43 -1.44 1.88
N TYR A 155 25.45 -0.53 2.00
CA TYR A 155 25.72 0.88 2.29
C TYR A 155 26.49 1.06 3.60
N ALA A 156 26.08 0.35 4.67
CA ALA A 156 26.74 0.43 5.98
C ALA A 156 28.21 -0.02 5.92
N LYS A 157 28.52 -1.10 5.17
CA LYS A 157 29.89 -1.59 4.97
C LYS A 157 30.76 -0.55 4.25
N ARG A 158 30.25 0.07 3.19
CA ARG A 158 30.96 1.14 2.46
C ARG A 158 31.19 2.37 3.34
N LEU A 159 30.16 2.78 4.09
CA LEU A 159 30.25 3.92 4.99
C LEU A 159 31.23 3.67 6.14
N LEU A 160 31.37 2.42 6.59
CA LEU A 160 32.33 2.04 7.63
C LEU A 160 33.77 2.31 7.20
N GLU A 161 34.14 2.06 5.94
CA GLU A 161 35.48 2.35 5.45
C GLU A 161 35.76 3.86 5.44
N LEU A 162 34.80 4.67 4.96
CA LEU A 162 34.90 6.14 5.02
C LEU A 162 34.96 6.66 6.46
N LYS A 163 34.21 6.04 7.39
CA LYS A 163 34.29 6.37 8.80
C LYS A 163 35.70 6.15 9.36
N LYS A 164 36.38 5.06 8.99
CA LYS A 164 37.75 4.80 9.44
C LYS A 164 38.72 5.84 8.88
N GLU A 165 38.61 6.12 7.58
CA GLU A 165 39.46 7.09 6.87
C GLU A 165 39.33 8.51 7.46
N LEU A 166 38.10 8.96 7.69
CA LEU A 166 37.79 10.33 8.09
C LEU A 166 37.61 10.50 9.62
N ASN A 167 37.97 9.50 10.43
CA ASN A 167 37.69 9.50 11.88
C ASN A 167 38.37 10.64 12.65
N LYS A 168 39.45 11.22 12.09
CA LYS A 168 40.17 12.35 12.69
C LYS A 168 39.36 13.63 12.70
N ASP A 169 38.57 13.86 11.65
CA ASP A 169 37.85 15.13 11.44
C ASP A 169 36.33 14.96 11.59
N LEU A 170 35.80 13.75 11.37
CA LEU A 170 34.37 13.48 11.32
C LEU A 170 33.94 12.41 12.31
N LEU A 171 32.80 12.64 12.97
CA LEU A 171 32.02 11.61 13.64
C LEU A 171 30.83 11.21 12.75
N ILE A 172 31.03 10.16 11.95
CA ILE A 172 30.00 9.65 11.04
C ILE A 172 28.97 8.78 11.77
N VAL A 173 27.70 9.10 11.60
CA VAL A 173 26.53 8.37 12.09
C VAL A 173 25.62 8.02 10.92
N MET A 174 25.29 6.74 10.75
CA MET A 174 24.42 6.30 9.67
C MET A 174 22.97 6.69 9.94
N ARG A 175 22.32 7.32 8.97
CA ARG A 175 20.87 7.59 9.00
C ARG A 175 20.11 6.32 8.63
N VAL A 176 19.18 5.89 9.50
CA VAL A 176 18.34 4.69 9.30
C VAL A 176 16.87 5.04 9.56
N TYR A 177 16.13 5.43 8.53
CA TYR A 177 14.71 5.83 8.67
C TYR A 177 13.82 4.74 8.09
N PHE A 178 12.85 4.23 8.85
CA PHE A 178 11.98 3.15 8.39
C PHE A 178 10.71 3.64 7.70
N GLU A 179 10.30 4.88 7.97
CA GLU A 179 9.11 5.47 7.39
C GLU A 179 9.35 6.94 7.02
N LYS A 180 8.51 7.45 6.12
CA LYS A 180 8.47 8.87 5.78
C LYS A 180 7.03 9.36 5.92
N PRO A 181 6.76 10.40 6.71
CA PRO A 181 5.39 10.91 6.87
C PRO A 181 4.88 11.41 5.51
N ARG A 182 3.76 10.85 5.05
CA ARG A 182 3.10 11.21 3.78
C ARG A 182 1.67 11.67 4.02
N THR A 183 1.26 12.71 3.30
CA THR A 183 -0.13 13.18 3.21
C THR A 183 -0.93 12.46 2.12
N THR A 184 -0.25 11.80 1.18
CA THR A 184 -0.84 11.03 0.08
C THR A 184 -0.81 9.53 0.35
N VAL A 185 -1.68 8.79 -0.32
CA VAL A 185 -1.67 7.31 -0.31
C VAL A 185 -0.37 6.83 -0.96
N GLY A 186 0.32 5.90 -0.31
CA GLY A 186 1.61 5.36 -0.74
C GLY A 186 2.19 4.43 0.33
N TRP A 187 3.32 3.79 0.02
CA TRP A 187 3.98 2.86 0.93
C TRP A 187 4.29 3.53 2.27
N LYS A 188 3.95 2.83 3.36
CA LYS A 188 3.97 3.36 4.72
C LYS A 188 5.28 3.14 5.48
N GLY A 189 6.26 2.47 4.87
CA GLY A 189 7.56 2.22 5.47
C GLY A 189 7.77 0.77 5.90
N LEU A 190 9.04 0.39 6.13
CA LEU A 190 9.48 -0.98 6.36
C LEU A 190 8.88 -1.60 7.63
N ILE A 191 8.67 -0.78 8.67
CA ILE A 191 8.01 -1.27 9.90
C ILE A 191 6.55 -1.57 9.62
N ASN A 192 5.85 -0.71 8.88
CA ASN A 192 4.42 -0.86 8.68
C ASN A 192 4.10 -1.97 7.68
N ASP A 193 4.86 -2.04 6.59
CA ASP A 193 4.61 -2.93 5.46
C ASP A 193 5.95 -3.46 4.91
N PRO A 194 6.57 -4.43 5.61
CA PRO A 194 7.90 -4.93 5.27
C PRO A 194 7.96 -5.66 3.92
N ASP A 195 6.82 -6.23 3.49
CA ASP A 195 6.72 -7.03 2.27
C ASP A 195 6.29 -6.22 1.04
N LEU A 196 6.06 -4.91 1.20
CA LEU A 196 5.65 -3.97 0.13
C LEU A 196 4.34 -4.38 -0.58
N ASP A 197 3.52 -5.22 0.06
CA ASP A 197 2.31 -5.83 -0.50
C ASP A 197 1.01 -5.29 0.12
N GLY A 198 1.11 -4.39 1.10
CA GLY A 198 -0.04 -3.85 1.83
C GLY A 198 -0.61 -4.81 2.87
N SER A 199 0.11 -5.86 3.27
CA SER A 199 -0.31 -6.81 4.32
C SER A 199 -0.32 -6.18 5.72
N PHE A 200 0.45 -5.10 5.91
CA PHE A 200 0.63 -4.40 7.18
C PHE A 200 1.12 -5.30 8.32
N ASN A 201 2.13 -6.13 8.04
CA ASN A 201 2.73 -7.02 9.03
C ASN A 201 3.73 -6.29 9.95
N ILE A 202 3.19 -5.49 10.87
CA ILE A 202 3.99 -4.64 11.76
C ILE A 202 4.93 -5.46 12.67
N ASN A 203 4.48 -6.63 13.15
CA ASN A 203 5.31 -7.46 14.04
C ASN A 203 6.56 -7.98 13.32
N LYS A 204 6.44 -8.36 12.04
CA LYS A 204 7.59 -8.68 11.20
C LYS A 204 8.47 -7.46 10.96
N GLY A 205 7.87 -6.31 10.62
CA GLY A 205 8.60 -5.07 10.39
C GLY A 205 9.42 -4.60 11.62
N LEU A 206 8.90 -4.76 12.83
CA LEU A 206 9.61 -4.46 14.08
C LEU A 206 10.83 -5.37 14.29
N ARG A 207 10.70 -6.67 14.01
CA ARG A 207 11.83 -7.63 14.06
C ARG A 207 12.92 -7.24 13.06
N VAL A 208 12.55 -7.06 11.80
CA VAL A 208 13.47 -6.69 10.72
C VAL A 208 14.19 -5.37 11.03
N ALA A 209 13.45 -4.36 11.52
CA ALA A 209 14.03 -3.08 11.90
C ALA A 209 15.06 -3.24 13.02
N ARG A 210 14.76 -4.04 14.05
CA ARG A 210 15.67 -4.29 15.17
C ARG A 210 16.90 -5.08 14.73
N GLU A 211 16.73 -6.13 13.93
CA GLU A 211 17.82 -6.92 13.37
C GLU A 211 18.79 -6.05 12.56
N LEU A 212 18.26 -5.19 11.68
CA LEU A 212 19.07 -4.27 10.90
C LEU A 212 19.85 -3.30 11.80
N LEU A 213 19.19 -2.67 12.78
CA LEU A 213 19.87 -1.76 13.71
C LEU A 213 20.96 -2.49 14.51
N ALA A 214 20.68 -3.69 15.01
CA ALA A 214 21.64 -4.52 15.72
C ALA A 214 22.84 -4.87 14.82
N ALA A 215 22.59 -5.32 13.60
CA ALA A 215 23.63 -5.69 12.63
C ALA A 215 24.54 -4.50 12.26
N ILE A 216 23.98 -3.31 12.03
CA ILE A 216 24.79 -2.11 11.72
C ILE A 216 25.65 -1.70 12.93
N ASN A 217 25.09 -1.75 14.15
CA ASN A 217 25.88 -1.45 15.35
C ASN A 217 26.94 -2.53 15.63
N GLU A 218 26.67 -3.79 15.31
CA GLU A 218 27.64 -4.89 15.40
C GLU A 218 28.82 -4.66 14.45
N LEU A 219 28.63 -4.01 13.30
CA LEU A 219 29.73 -3.60 12.43
C LEU A 219 30.61 -2.50 13.06
N GLY A 220 30.14 -1.82 14.11
CA GLY A 220 30.82 -0.70 14.74
C GLY A 220 30.39 0.67 14.20
N LEU A 221 29.29 0.76 13.47
CA LEU A 221 28.75 2.00 12.92
C LEU A 221 27.57 2.49 13.77
N PRO A 222 27.68 3.65 14.44
CA PRO A 222 26.55 4.20 15.18
C PRO A 222 25.44 4.62 14.21
N VAL A 223 24.19 4.43 14.64
CA VAL A 223 23.00 4.72 13.84
C VAL A 223 22.15 5.81 14.47
N ARG A 224 21.49 6.60 13.62
CA ARG A 224 20.42 7.51 14.00
C ARG A 224 19.16 7.15 13.22
N SER A 225 18.14 6.69 13.94
CA SER A 225 16.79 6.55 13.41
C SER A 225 15.93 7.77 13.74
N LEU A 226 15.05 8.15 12.79
CA LEU A 226 13.99 9.11 13.03
C LEU A 226 12.82 8.38 13.65
N GLN A 227 12.33 8.95 14.75
CA GLN A 227 11.19 8.43 15.46
C GLN A 227 9.94 9.19 15.06
N THR A 228 8.96 8.44 14.63
CA THR A 228 7.70 8.97 14.13
C THR A 228 6.50 8.25 14.78
N LEU A 229 6.76 7.14 15.49
CA LEU A 229 5.84 6.51 16.45
C LEU A 229 6.40 6.51 17.90
N PRO A 230 5.65 7.01 18.90
CA PRO A 230 6.06 7.02 20.32
C PRO A 230 6.27 5.63 20.94
N LEU A 231 5.61 4.61 20.40
CA LEU A 231 5.67 3.22 20.91
C LEU A 231 6.94 2.47 20.50
N ALA A 232 7.76 3.01 19.60
CA ALA A 232 8.99 2.37 19.12
C ALA A 232 10.22 2.64 20.02
N VAL A 233 10.03 3.04 21.29
CA VAL A 233 11.12 3.21 22.26
C VAL A 233 11.35 1.89 22.99
N GLY A 234 12.47 1.22 22.69
CA GLY A 234 12.93 0.00 23.36
C GLY A 234 14.37 -0.33 23.01
#